data_AF-A0A957IB05-F1
#
_entry.id   AF-A0A957IB05-F1
#
_cell.length_a   1.000
_cell.length_b   1.000
_cell.length_c   1.000
_cell.angle_alpha   90.00
_cell.angle_beta   90.00
_cell.angle_gamma   90.00
#
_symmetry.space_group_name_H-M   'P 1'
#
loop_
_entity.id
_entity.type
_entity.pdbx_description
1 polymer ?
#
loop_
_entity_poly.entity_id
_entity_poly.type
_entity_poly.pdbx_seq_one_letter_code
_entity_poly.pdbx_strand_id
1 'polypeptide(L)'
;MMKQIAVLHLNHQETTETVTFMGQSLQIRHLSCDNDLEKAKAFIAELDGDVDAIALHGMPAELKLGPAKRDHAQGAALTAVAQQTPVVDGRIVRPGLERWGMILADRAQPGIFSRKRVLMVPGLNHNGMARAFERHGGSIRYADPFIYFNLPKVPGIGLRQTRNQAAPFTLDRLKEVSFAELYPMGNGRSPASNQAPFDWADVIAGDIGTIRQFAPKTLKRKTIVVESASQADLDDLKARGVDIVVTLMPALDEDAGLGQWSAAAVEAALTALRPDTDAPLNEDTYLDMMANLEWTPAIRTLQPENVDINRFAFVIHPLNVGFIHNHRAFRWTKYLPDSIVEAVAAYIPPLTISRITGGQSPTTGQRIEGHLFSLGATPRQMMRHGERFTYDRLRLAAQMAERKGARIMGLGAFTSVVGDAGITVAHEADIAITSGNSLTVAATLEAAKQAVINMGATDLTKGKVMIIGATGSIGSVCSR
;
A
#
# COMPACT_ATOMS: atom_id res chain seq x y z
N MET A 1 -26.73 16.76 -28.17
CA MET A 1 -26.71 17.87 -27.20
C MET A 1 -25.57 17.61 -26.23
N MET A 2 -24.89 18.65 -25.76
CA MET A 2 -23.85 18.50 -24.73
C MET A 2 -24.52 18.13 -23.42
N LYS A 3 -24.07 17.04 -22.79
CA LYS A 3 -24.58 16.56 -21.51
C LYS A 3 -24.06 17.45 -20.37
N GLN A 4 -24.87 17.68 -19.35
CA GLN A 4 -24.54 18.54 -18.22
C GLN A 4 -24.71 17.79 -16.90
N ILE A 5 -23.72 17.87 -16.03
CA ILE A 5 -23.81 17.37 -14.66
C ILE A 5 -23.44 18.45 -13.66
N ALA A 6 -24.05 18.39 -12.48
CA ALA A 6 -23.67 19.22 -11.35
C ALA A 6 -23.01 18.39 -10.26
N VAL A 7 -21.91 18.87 -9.70
CA VAL A 7 -21.21 18.22 -8.58
C VAL A 7 -21.28 19.14 -7.38
N LEU A 8 -22.09 18.75 -6.39
CA LEU A 8 -22.23 19.45 -5.13
C LEU A 8 -21.13 19.00 -4.18
N HIS A 9 -20.36 19.96 -3.67
CA HIS A 9 -19.25 19.74 -2.73
C HIS A 9 -19.56 20.33 -1.37
N LEU A 10 -18.99 19.76 -0.30
CA LEU A 10 -19.05 20.37 1.03
C LEU A 10 -18.29 21.70 1.10
N ASN A 11 -17.10 21.77 0.49
CA ASN A 11 -16.29 22.97 0.42
C ASN A 11 -15.38 22.87 -0.82
N HIS A 12 -15.62 23.73 -1.82
CA HIS A 12 -14.84 23.75 -3.06
C HIS A 12 -14.95 25.13 -3.73
N GLN A 13 -14.03 25.45 -4.63
CA GLN A 13 -14.20 26.63 -5.49
C GLN A 13 -15.23 26.36 -6.58
N GLU A 14 -16.23 27.22 -6.71
CA GLU A 14 -17.22 27.09 -7.77
C GLU A 14 -16.57 27.30 -9.12
N THR A 15 -16.74 26.33 -10.00
CA THR A 15 -16.08 26.27 -11.30
C THR A 15 -16.96 25.53 -12.28
N THR A 16 -16.76 25.77 -13.57
CA THR A 16 -17.38 24.99 -14.64
C THR A 16 -16.29 24.56 -15.60
N GLU A 17 -16.25 23.28 -15.90
CA GLU A 17 -15.31 22.70 -16.84
C GLU A 17 -16.05 21.89 -17.90
N THR A 18 -15.39 21.68 -19.03
CA THR A 18 -15.89 20.81 -20.10
C THR A 18 -14.84 19.74 -20.32
N VAL A 19 -15.27 18.49 -20.25
CA VAL A 19 -14.41 17.32 -20.38
C VAL A 19 -14.92 16.43 -21.51
N THR A 20 -14.06 15.57 -22.04
CA THR A 20 -14.46 14.55 -23.01
C THR A 20 -14.33 13.17 -22.38
N PHE A 21 -15.47 12.53 -22.14
CA PHE A 21 -15.53 11.22 -21.49
C PHE A 21 -16.34 10.24 -22.33
N MET A 22 -15.82 9.02 -22.54
CA MET A 22 -16.43 8.00 -23.42
C MET A 22 -16.77 8.53 -24.83
N GLY A 23 -15.90 9.40 -25.37
CA GLY A 23 -16.09 10.03 -26.69
C GLY A 23 -17.20 11.09 -26.76
N GLN A 24 -17.73 11.55 -25.62
CA GLN A 24 -18.78 12.56 -25.54
C GLN A 24 -18.35 13.76 -24.70
N SER A 25 -18.73 14.96 -25.14
CA SER A 25 -18.49 16.19 -24.37
C SER A 25 -19.50 16.33 -23.23
N LEU A 26 -18.98 16.53 -22.02
CA LEU A 26 -19.73 16.69 -20.78
C LEU A 26 -19.33 18.02 -20.13
N GLN A 27 -20.32 18.83 -19.73
CA GLN A 27 -20.08 20.01 -18.91
C GLN A 27 -20.31 19.67 -17.44
N ILE A 28 -19.32 19.97 -16.60
CA ILE A 28 -19.36 19.72 -15.16
C ILE A 28 -19.42 21.05 -14.44
N ARG A 29 -20.48 21.28 -13.66
CA ARG A 29 -20.64 22.45 -12.79
C ARG A 29 -20.33 22.06 -11.35
N HIS A 30 -19.24 22.57 -10.79
CA HIS A 30 -18.88 22.37 -9.39
C HIS A 30 -19.50 23.47 -8.53
N LEU A 31 -20.31 23.09 -7.55
CA LEU A 31 -21.01 24.02 -6.66
C LEU A 31 -20.62 23.75 -5.20
N SER A 32 -20.39 24.81 -4.41
CA SER A 32 -20.05 24.69 -2.99
C SER A 32 -21.29 24.83 -2.14
N CYS A 33 -21.59 23.80 -1.35
CA CYS A 33 -22.67 23.85 -0.37
C CYS A 33 -22.25 24.49 0.95
N ASP A 34 -20.96 24.82 1.14
CA ASP A 34 -20.39 25.42 2.36
C ASP A 34 -20.76 24.66 3.65
N ASN A 35 -20.87 23.33 3.53
CA ASN A 35 -21.35 22.43 4.58
C ASN A 35 -22.75 22.79 5.13
N ASP A 36 -23.59 23.42 4.31
CA ASP A 36 -24.99 23.76 4.59
C ASP A 36 -25.94 22.81 3.85
N LEU A 37 -26.73 22.06 4.63
CA LEU A 37 -27.69 21.08 4.12
C LEU A 37 -28.84 21.75 3.36
N GLU A 38 -29.33 22.91 3.82
CA GLU A 38 -30.45 23.59 3.17
C GLU A 38 -29.98 24.24 1.87
N LYS A 39 -28.75 24.74 1.82
CA LYS A 39 -28.12 25.19 0.57
C LYS A 39 -28.00 24.05 -0.44
N ALA A 40 -27.58 22.87 0.00
CA ALA A 40 -27.52 21.68 -0.86
C ALA A 40 -28.91 21.29 -1.40
N LYS A 41 -29.95 21.28 -0.56
CA LYS A 41 -31.33 21.03 -1.00
C LYS A 41 -31.81 22.07 -2.02
N ALA A 42 -31.52 23.35 -1.79
CA ALA A 42 -31.89 24.42 -2.70
C ALA A 42 -31.25 24.24 -4.08
N PHE A 43 -29.95 23.90 -4.14
CA PHE A 43 -29.30 23.60 -5.41
C PHE A 43 -29.88 22.37 -6.10
N ILE A 44 -30.19 21.30 -5.38
CA ILE A 44 -30.82 20.12 -6.01
C ILE A 44 -32.18 20.48 -6.61
N ALA A 45 -33.00 21.25 -5.88
CA ALA A 45 -34.30 21.68 -6.37
C ALA A 45 -34.22 22.65 -7.56
N GLU A 46 -33.22 23.53 -7.58
CA GLU A 46 -32.97 24.45 -8.70
C GLU A 46 -32.54 23.70 -9.97
N LEU A 47 -31.72 22.65 -9.83
CA LEU A 47 -31.13 21.92 -10.96
C LEU A 47 -32.00 20.74 -11.45
N ASP A 48 -33.08 20.41 -10.73
CA ASP A 48 -33.97 19.29 -11.08
C ASP A 48 -34.71 19.56 -12.40
N GLY A 49 -34.42 18.75 -13.41
CA GLY A 49 -34.90 18.91 -14.78
C GLY A 49 -33.97 19.71 -15.70
N ASP A 50 -32.98 20.44 -15.15
CA ASP A 50 -32.07 21.29 -15.91
C ASP A 50 -30.72 20.62 -16.25
N VAL A 51 -30.33 19.59 -15.49
CA VAL A 51 -29.11 18.82 -15.72
C VAL A 51 -29.40 17.31 -15.82
N ASP A 52 -28.50 16.56 -16.48
CA ASP A 52 -28.65 15.13 -16.71
C ASP A 52 -28.40 14.28 -15.45
N ALA A 53 -27.57 14.77 -14.52
CA ALA A 53 -27.33 14.14 -13.21
C ALA A 53 -26.73 15.12 -12.19
N ILE A 54 -26.98 14.86 -10.91
CA ILE A 54 -26.43 15.60 -9.77
C ILE A 54 -25.59 14.66 -8.90
N ALA A 55 -24.32 14.99 -8.68
CA ALA A 55 -23.40 14.26 -7.83
C ALA A 55 -23.29 14.90 -6.43
N LEU A 56 -23.34 14.08 -5.39
CA LEU A 56 -23.18 14.44 -3.99
C LEU A 56 -21.78 14.06 -3.49
N HIS A 57 -20.78 14.93 -3.67
CA HIS A 57 -19.41 14.68 -3.22
C HIS A 57 -19.25 14.95 -1.71
N GLY A 58 -18.78 13.94 -0.97
CA GLY A 58 -18.64 14.00 0.50
C GLY A 58 -19.98 13.91 1.26
N MET A 59 -21.09 13.67 0.55
CA MET A 59 -22.44 13.67 1.10
C MET A 59 -23.14 12.32 0.89
N PRO A 60 -22.65 11.22 1.50
CA PRO A 60 -23.20 9.89 1.26
C PRO A 60 -24.62 9.78 1.81
N ALA A 61 -25.49 9.09 1.08
CA ALA A 61 -26.81 8.70 1.58
C ALA A 61 -26.83 7.32 2.23
N GLU A 62 -25.81 6.49 2.02
CA GLU A 62 -25.60 5.22 2.75
C GLU A 62 -24.20 5.19 3.36
N LEU A 63 -24.12 4.72 4.60
CA LEU A 63 -22.88 4.39 5.30
C LEU A 63 -22.67 2.89 5.30
N LYS A 64 -21.47 2.46 4.95
CA LYS A 64 -21.09 1.05 4.87
C LYS A 64 -19.74 0.80 5.51
N LEU A 65 -19.70 -0.14 6.47
CA LEU A 65 -18.48 -0.53 7.16
C LEU A 65 -18.43 -2.05 7.30
N GLY A 66 -17.54 -2.68 6.54
CA GLY A 66 -17.48 -4.14 6.48
C GLY A 66 -18.81 -4.72 5.96
N PRO A 67 -19.46 -5.66 6.68
CA PRO A 67 -20.74 -6.21 6.28
C PRO A 67 -21.95 -5.34 6.66
N ALA A 68 -21.77 -4.33 7.54
CA ALA A 68 -22.88 -3.52 8.03
C ALA A 68 -23.16 -2.33 7.09
N LYS A 69 -24.45 -1.95 7.01
CA LYS A 69 -24.93 -0.78 6.27
C LYS A 69 -26.02 -0.04 7.04
N ARG A 70 -26.11 1.28 6.86
CA ARG A 70 -27.15 2.17 7.39
C ARG A 70 -27.38 3.31 6.42
N ASP A 71 -28.62 3.75 6.27
CA ASP A 71 -28.90 5.02 5.60
C ASP A 71 -28.36 6.16 6.45
N HIS A 72 -27.77 7.15 5.78
CA HIS A 72 -27.34 8.39 6.41
C HIS A 72 -28.49 9.40 6.30
N ALA A 73 -29.00 9.90 7.43
CA ALA A 73 -30.23 10.68 7.48
C ALA A 73 -30.19 11.93 6.56
N GLN A 74 -29.11 12.72 6.64
CA GLN A 74 -28.98 13.93 5.83
C GLN A 74 -28.80 13.62 4.34
N GLY A 75 -27.98 12.62 4.02
CA GLY A 75 -27.73 12.25 2.62
C GLY A 75 -28.97 11.63 1.97
N ALA A 76 -29.71 10.78 2.70
CA ALA A 76 -30.94 10.15 2.20
C ALA A 76 -32.01 11.21 1.91
N ALA A 77 -32.07 12.24 2.75
CA ALA A 77 -32.94 13.39 2.51
C ALA A 77 -32.55 14.16 1.24
N LEU A 78 -31.25 14.35 0.94
CA LEU A 78 -30.79 15.02 -0.27
C LEU A 78 -31.16 14.25 -1.54
N THR A 79 -30.98 12.92 -1.55
CA THR A 79 -31.34 12.09 -2.71
C THR A 79 -32.83 12.09 -3.02
N ALA A 80 -33.69 12.47 -2.07
CA ALA A 80 -35.14 12.52 -2.23
C ALA A 80 -35.67 13.89 -2.69
N VAL A 81 -34.80 14.90 -2.87
CA VAL A 81 -35.24 16.26 -3.24
C VAL A 81 -35.63 16.35 -4.71
N ALA A 82 -34.82 15.78 -5.61
CA ALA A 82 -35.09 15.79 -7.05
C ALA A 82 -36.16 14.77 -7.43
N GLN A 83 -37.03 15.12 -8.36
CA GLN A 83 -38.06 14.23 -8.92
C GLN A 83 -37.71 13.74 -10.33
N GLN A 84 -36.97 14.53 -11.11
CA GLN A 84 -36.67 14.22 -12.51
C GLN A 84 -35.20 13.85 -12.71
N THR A 85 -34.29 14.66 -12.18
CA THR A 85 -32.86 14.49 -12.34
C THR A 85 -32.31 13.46 -11.35
N PRO A 86 -31.58 12.44 -11.82
CA PRO A 86 -30.86 11.50 -10.96
C PRO A 86 -29.90 12.17 -9.98
N VAL A 87 -29.99 11.81 -8.70
CA VAL A 87 -29.05 12.24 -7.65
C VAL A 87 -28.23 11.05 -7.19
N VAL A 88 -26.90 11.12 -7.34
CA VAL A 88 -25.95 10.04 -7.09
C VAL A 88 -24.84 10.47 -6.13
N ASP A 89 -24.22 9.53 -5.40
CA ASP A 89 -23.16 9.82 -4.42
C ASP A 89 -21.92 8.93 -4.56
N GLY A 90 -21.81 8.22 -5.69
CA GLY A 90 -20.68 7.34 -5.99
C GLY A 90 -20.79 5.95 -5.38
N ARG A 91 -21.83 5.64 -4.58
CA ARG A 91 -21.87 4.36 -3.84
C ARG A 91 -21.96 3.13 -4.74
N ILE A 92 -22.50 3.28 -5.96
CA ILE A 92 -22.74 2.16 -6.85
C ILE A 92 -21.44 1.79 -7.56
N VAL A 93 -20.73 2.78 -8.09
CA VAL A 93 -19.50 2.55 -8.88
C VAL A 93 -18.24 2.42 -8.02
N ARG A 94 -18.17 3.13 -6.88
CA ARG A 94 -16.97 3.21 -6.02
C ARG A 94 -16.40 1.83 -5.65
N PRO A 95 -17.19 0.86 -5.13
CA PRO A 95 -16.62 -0.42 -4.72
C PRO A 95 -16.05 -1.23 -5.89
N GLY A 96 -16.62 -1.08 -7.09
CA GLY A 96 -16.16 -1.72 -8.32
C GLY A 96 -14.86 -1.09 -8.81
N LEU A 97 -14.87 0.24 -9.00
CA LEU A 97 -13.72 1.01 -9.47
C LEU A 97 -12.53 0.96 -8.51
N GLU A 98 -12.74 0.99 -7.20
CA GLU A 98 -11.65 0.79 -6.22
C GLU A 98 -10.96 -0.56 -6.41
N ARG A 99 -11.74 -1.64 -6.58
CA ARG A 99 -11.19 -3.00 -6.78
C ARG A 99 -10.44 -3.09 -8.10
N TRP A 100 -11.04 -2.60 -9.18
CA TRP A 100 -10.41 -2.65 -10.50
C TRP A 100 -9.19 -1.75 -10.58
N GLY A 101 -9.27 -0.52 -10.09
CA GLY A 101 -8.16 0.42 -10.01
C GLY A 101 -6.97 -0.17 -9.26
N MET A 102 -7.20 -0.85 -8.13
CA MET A 102 -6.10 -1.52 -7.42
C MET A 102 -5.46 -2.66 -8.23
N ILE A 103 -6.25 -3.45 -8.96
CA ILE A 103 -5.74 -4.50 -9.86
C ILE A 103 -4.89 -3.89 -10.98
N LEU A 104 -5.37 -2.80 -11.60
CA LEU A 104 -4.66 -2.09 -12.66
C LEU A 104 -3.36 -1.46 -12.14
N ALA A 105 -3.38 -0.91 -10.92
CA ALA A 105 -2.19 -0.32 -10.31
C ALA A 105 -1.12 -1.38 -10.00
N ASP A 106 -1.51 -2.56 -9.49
CA ASP A 106 -0.58 -3.66 -9.24
C ASP A 106 -0.01 -4.24 -10.55
N ARG A 107 -0.79 -4.25 -11.65
CA ARG A 107 -0.28 -4.61 -12.98
C ARG A 107 0.72 -3.60 -13.52
N ALA A 108 0.46 -2.31 -13.35
CA ALA A 108 1.34 -1.24 -13.81
C ALA A 108 2.65 -1.20 -13.00
N GLN A 109 2.58 -1.46 -11.69
CA GLN A 109 3.75 -1.51 -10.81
C GLN A 109 3.70 -2.77 -9.92
N PRO A 110 4.20 -3.92 -10.42
CA PRO A 110 4.17 -5.18 -9.68
C PRO A 110 4.79 -5.08 -8.29
N GLY A 111 4.02 -5.50 -7.28
CA GLY A 111 4.45 -5.53 -5.88
C GLY A 111 4.26 -4.21 -5.12
N ILE A 112 3.64 -3.20 -5.73
CA ILE A 112 3.32 -1.92 -5.07
C ILE A 112 2.51 -2.12 -3.77
N PHE A 113 1.62 -3.11 -3.73
CA PHE A 113 0.79 -3.45 -2.56
C PHE A 113 1.20 -4.74 -1.84
N SER A 114 2.21 -5.47 -2.33
CA SER A 114 2.56 -6.79 -1.81
C SER A 114 3.00 -6.74 -0.34
N ARG A 115 2.26 -7.48 0.49
CA ARG A 115 2.47 -7.67 1.94
C ARG A 115 2.57 -6.38 2.76
N LYS A 116 2.05 -5.27 2.24
CA LYS A 116 2.08 -3.96 2.90
C LYS A 116 1.24 -3.96 4.17
N ARG A 117 1.65 -3.15 5.13
CA ARG A 117 0.81 -2.75 6.27
C ARG A 117 -0.06 -1.59 5.81
N VAL A 118 -1.36 -1.79 5.77
CA VAL A 118 -2.33 -0.82 5.27
C VAL A 118 -3.10 -0.25 6.45
N LEU A 119 -3.15 1.07 6.56
CA LEU A 119 -4.05 1.78 7.47
C LEU A 119 -5.16 2.44 6.65
N MET A 120 -6.41 2.02 6.88
CA MET A 120 -7.60 2.65 6.32
C MET A 120 -7.97 3.90 7.13
N VAL A 121 -8.13 5.06 6.48
CA VAL A 121 -8.31 6.39 7.08
C VAL A 121 -9.39 7.17 6.30
N PRO A 122 -10.67 7.03 6.66
CA PRO A 122 -11.26 5.91 7.39
C PRO A 122 -11.48 4.70 6.46
N GLY A 123 -11.97 3.58 6.99
CA GLY A 123 -12.50 2.48 6.19
C GLY A 123 -13.98 2.63 5.81
N LEU A 124 -14.69 3.57 6.44
CA LEU A 124 -16.06 3.94 6.11
C LEU A 124 -16.21 4.19 4.59
N ASN A 125 -17.20 3.54 3.98
CA ASN A 125 -17.52 3.60 2.55
C ASN A 125 -16.43 3.09 1.56
N HIS A 126 -15.21 2.78 2.02
CA HIS A 126 -14.11 2.25 1.20
C HIS A 126 -13.99 0.71 1.24
N ASN A 127 -15.12 0.01 1.10
CA ASN A 127 -15.13 -1.45 1.20
C ASN A 127 -14.52 -2.14 -0.03
N GLY A 128 -14.53 -1.51 -1.21
CA GLY A 128 -13.89 -2.04 -2.40
C GLY A 128 -12.37 -2.09 -2.22
N MET A 129 -11.80 -0.96 -1.81
CA MET A 129 -10.39 -0.78 -1.50
C MET A 129 -9.93 -1.72 -0.37
N ALA A 130 -10.67 -1.77 0.73
CA ALA A 130 -10.35 -2.65 1.85
C ALA A 130 -10.31 -4.13 1.43
N ARG A 131 -11.29 -4.60 0.64
CA ARG A 131 -11.32 -5.99 0.13
C ARG A 131 -10.21 -6.27 -0.88
N ALA A 132 -9.83 -5.29 -1.69
CA ALA A 132 -8.73 -5.45 -2.63
C ALA A 132 -7.39 -5.62 -1.90
N PHE A 133 -7.11 -4.82 -0.86
CA PHE A 133 -5.91 -4.99 -0.04
C PHE A 133 -5.83 -6.37 0.65
N GLU A 134 -6.95 -6.99 1.02
CA GLU A 134 -6.97 -8.32 1.64
C GLU A 134 -6.35 -9.40 0.74
N ARG A 135 -6.33 -9.19 -0.58
CA ARG A 135 -5.76 -10.14 -1.55
C ARG A 135 -4.25 -10.09 -1.68
N HIS A 136 -3.59 -9.03 -1.19
CA HIS A 136 -2.13 -8.83 -1.36
C HIS A 136 -1.29 -9.38 -0.19
N GLY A 137 -1.84 -10.25 0.66
CA GLY A 137 -1.09 -10.95 1.72
C GLY A 137 -0.53 -10.06 2.83
N GLY A 138 -1.01 -8.81 2.93
CA GLY A 138 -0.60 -7.80 3.91
C GLY A 138 -1.43 -7.81 5.20
N SER A 139 -1.24 -6.78 6.01
CA SER A 139 -2.03 -6.56 7.23
C SER A 139 -2.81 -5.26 7.11
N ILE A 140 -4.11 -5.29 7.45
CA ILE A 140 -4.97 -4.11 7.37
C ILE A 140 -5.40 -3.70 8.79
N ARG A 141 -5.31 -2.40 9.07
CA ARG A 141 -5.91 -1.77 10.26
C ARG A 141 -6.83 -0.64 9.85
N TYR A 142 -7.77 -0.33 10.74
CA TYR A 142 -8.81 0.67 10.53
C TYR A 142 -8.65 1.79 11.54
N ALA A 143 -8.62 3.02 11.04
CA ALA A 143 -8.53 4.23 11.85
C ALA A 143 -9.87 4.71 12.40
N ASP A 144 -10.98 4.17 11.89
CA ASP A 144 -12.35 4.53 12.22
C ASP A 144 -12.58 4.67 13.75
N PRO A 145 -12.11 3.75 14.62
CA PRO A 145 -12.34 3.87 16.05
C PRO A 145 -11.72 5.12 16.70
N PHE A 146 -10.56 5.58 16.21
CA PHE A 146 -9.92 6.77 16.77
C PHE A 146 -10.41 8.05 16.09
N ILE A 147 -10.75 8.01 14.79
CA ILE A 147 -11.30 9.14 14.05
C ILE A 147 -12.66 9.54 14.63
N TYR A 148 -13.56 8.56 14.81
CA TYR A 148 -14.95 8.84 15.18
C TYR A 148 -15.23 8.82 16.69
N PHE A 149 -14.44 8.07 17.46
CA PHE A 149 -14.71 7.89 18.89
C PHE A 149 -13.55 8.26 19.82
N ASN A 150 -12.43 8.75 19.27
CA ASN A 150 -11.22 9.12 20.04
C ASN A 150 -10.73 8.00 20.99
N LEU A 151 -10.89 6.74 20.58
CA LEU A 151 -10.58 5.59 21.45
C LEU A 151 -9.05 5.39 21.61
N PRO A 152 -8.60 5.01 22.83
CA PRO A 152 -7.18 4.78 23.11
C PRO A 152 -6.66 3.47 22.48
N LYS A 153 -5.33 3.34 22.42
CA LYS A 153 -4.65 2.15 21.87
C LYS A 153 -4.77 0.95 22.80
N VAL A 154 -5.80 0.14 22.61
CA VAL A 154 -5.89 -1.20 23.23
C VAL A 154 -5.56 -2.27 22.18
N PRO A 155 -4.75 -3.29 22.49
CA PRO A 155 -4.50 -4.41 21.59
C PRO A 155 -5.81 -4.98 21.02
N GLY A 156 -5.90 -5.13 19.71
CA GLY A 156 -7.10 -5.62 19.02
C GLY A 156 -7.97 -4.51 18.39
N ILE A 157 -7.93 -3.28 18.89
CA ILE A 157 -8.68 -2.16 18.29
C ILE A 157 -8.15 -1.86 16.89
N GLY A 158 -9.07 -1.68 15.94
CA GLY A 158 -8.75 -1.41 14.52
C GLY A 158 -8.37 -2.66 13.72
N LEU A 159 -8.35 -3.86 14.32
CA LEU A 159 -8.27 -5.11 13.55
C LEU A 159 -9.59 -5.37 12.81
N ARG A 160 -9.53 -6.08 11.68
CA ARG A 160 -10.71 -6.45 10.87
C ARG A 160 -11.82 -7.12 11.68
N GLN A 161 -11.46 -8.08 12.54
CA GLN A 161 -12.43 -8.81 13.35
C GLN A 161 -13.16 -7.89 14.33
N THR A 162 -12.41 -7.11 15.09
CA THR A 162 -12.96 -6.15 16.06
C THR A 162 -13.76 -5.05 15.36
N ARG A 163 -13.32 -4.58 14.18
CA ARG A 163 -14.10 -3.67 13.34
C ARG A 163 -15.43 -4.29 12.93
N ASN A 164 -15.45 -5.52 12.40
CA ASN A 164 -16.69 -6.17 11.96
C ASN A 164 -17.72 -6.31 13.09
N GLN A 165 -17.25 -6.60 14.30
CA GLN A 165 -18.10 -6.69 15.49
C GLN A 165 -18.63 -5.31 15.92
N ALA A 166 -17.79 -4.27 15.84
CA ALA A 166 -18.18 -2.90 16.19
C ALA A 166 -18.97 -2.18 15.09
N ALA A 167 -18.95 -2.67 13.84
CA ALA A 167 -19.46 -1.94 12.68
C ALA A 167 -20.93 -1.53 12.81
N PRO A 168 -21.88 -2.39 13.23
CA PRO A 168 -23.27 -1.98 13.43
C PRO A 168 -23.38 -0.80 14.42
N PHE A 169 -22.72 -0.90 15.57
CA PHE A 169 -22.72 0.16 16.59
C PHE A 169 -22.08 1.46 16.08
N THR A 170 -20.97 1.36 15.34
CA THR A 170 -20.32 2.51 14.71
C THR A 170 -21.27 3.20 13.75
N LEU A 171 -21.93 2.45 12.86
CA LEU A 171 -22.86 3.03 11.90
C LEU A 171 -24.11 3.61 12.56
N ASP A 172 -24.64 2.97 13.60
CA ASP A 172 -25.79 3.47 14.36
C ASP A 172 -25.51 4.82 15.05
N ARG A 173 -24.25 5.11 15.37
CA ARG A 173 -23.82 6.40 15.90
C ARG A 173 -23.52 7.43 14.82
N LEU A 174 -23.09 7.00 13.63
CA LEU A 174 -22.71 7.88 12.53
C LEU A 174 -23.85 8.24 11.58
N LYS A 175 -24.96 7.48 11.57
CA LYS A 175 -26.07 7.68 10.63
C LYS A 175 -26.78 9.05 10.72
N GLU A 176 -26.59 9.80 11.81
CA GLU A 176 -27.27 11.08 12.09
C GLU A 176 -26.29 12.24 12.27
N VAL A 177 -24.98 12.01 12.13
CA VAL A 177 -23.98 13.07 12.33
C VAL A 177 -23.86 13.93 11.07
N SER A 178 -23.38 15.16 11.21
CA SER A 178 -23.21 16.05 10.06
C SER A 178 -22.12 15.55 9.09
N PHE A 179 -22.19 15.97 7.82
CA PHE A 179 -21.15 15.64 6.85
C PHE A 179 -19.74 16.10 7.26
N ALA A 180 -19.62 17.29 7.87
CA ALA A 180 -18.35 17.76 8.44
C ALA A 180 -17.83 16.90 9.60
N GLU A 181 -18.68 16.16 10.31
CA GLU A 181 -18.23 15.19 11.32
C GLU A 181 -17.86 13.83 10.70
N LEU A 182 -18.54 13.42 9.62
CA LEU A 182 -18.23 12.20 8.86
C LEU A 182 -16.90 12.29 8.11
N TYR A 183 -16.68 13.41 7.42
CA TYR A 183 -15.50 13.73 6.64
C TYR A 183 -14.94 15.07 7.13
N PRO A 184 -14.22 15.05 8.26
CA PRO A 184 -13.73 16.27 8.87
C PRO A 184 -12.65 16.92 7.99
N MET A 185 -13.10 17.95 7.26
CA MET A 185 -12.27 18.78 6.39
C MET A 185 -11.79 20.00 7.19
N GLY A 186 -10.48 20.12 7.40
CA GLY A 186 -9.78 21.40 7.59
C GLY A 186 -10.11 22.30 8.81
N ASN A 187 -11.09 22.00 9.67
CA ASN A 187 -11.52 22.94 10.72
C ASN A 187 -10.82 22.73 12.07
N GLY A 188 -9.49 22.89 12.10
CA GLY A 188 -8.76 23.18 13.35
C GLY A 188 -8.65 22.05 14.40
N ARG A 189 -9.08 20.82 14.11
CA ARG A 189 -8.64 19.67 14.93
C ARG A 189 -7.16 19.41 14.66
N SER A 190 -6.36 19.52 15.71
CA SER A 190 -4.93 19.20 15.72
C SER A 190 -4.67 17.83 15.10
N PRO A 191 -3.51 17.61 14.46
CA PRO A 191 -3.09 16.28 14.00
C PRO A 191 -3.30 15.27 15.12
N ALA A 192 -3.68 14.04 14.76
CA ALA A 192 -4.01 13.01 15.73
C ALA A 192 -2.98 13.03 16.87
N SER A 193 -3.46 13.08 18.12
CA SER A 193 -2.60 12.93 19.31
C SER A 193 -1.78 11.64 19.28
N ASN A 194 -2.13 10.72 18.37
CA ASN A 194 -1.55 9.40 18.20
C ASN A 194 -1.04 9.15 16.77
N GLN A 195 0.27 9.24 16.58
CA GLN A 195 0.95 9.00 15.29
C GLN A 195 1.25 7.52 15.02
N ALA A 196 1.19 6.66 16.05
CA ALA A 196 1.64 5.28 15.97
C ALA A 196 0.94 4.42 14.88
N PRO A 197 -0.37 4.57 14.59
CA PRO A 197 -1.00 3.86 13.48
C PRO A 197 -0.39 4.25 12.13
N PHE A 198 -0.12 5.55 11.92
CA PHE A 198 0.51 6.06 10.72
C PHE A 198 1.96 5.58 10.60
N ASP A 199 2.72 5.55 11.71
CA ASP A 199 4.09 5.02 11.74
C ASP A 199 4.15 3.54 11.36
N TRP A 200 3.18 2.76 11.83
CA TRP A 200 3.09 1.32 11.55
C TRP A 200 2.81 1.01 10.07
N ALA A 201 2.05 1.86 9.39
CA ALA A 201 1.58 1.64 8.02
C ALA A 201 2.69 1.84 6.97
N ASP A 202 2.74 1.01 5.95
CA ASP A 202 3.51 1.28 4.73
C ASP A 202 2.62 2.03 3.70
N VAL A 203 1.32 1.72 3.71
CA VAL A 203 0.28 2.32 2.86
C VAL A 203 -0.80 2.93 3.74
N ILE A 204 -1.20 4.17 3.45
CA ILE A 204 -2.35 4.82 4.06
C ILE A 204 -3.41 4.98 2.97
N ALA A 205 -4.63 4.56 3.24
CA ALA A 205 -5.66 4.49 2.20
C ALA A 205 -7.03 4.92 2.71
N GLY A 206 -7.88 5.48 1.86
CA GLY A 206 -9.23 5.92 2.24
C GLY A 206 -9.57 7.30 1.67
N ASP A 207 -10.05 8.19 2.53
CA ASP A 207 -10.49 9.54 2.17
C ASP A 207 -9.35 10.57 2.29
N ILE A 208 -9.11 11.34 1.23
CA ILE A 208 -8.00 12.29 1.17
C ILE A 208 -8.13 13.41 2.21
N GLY A 209 -9.34 13.92 2.45
CA GLY A 209 -9.60 14.98 3.43
C GLY A 209 -9.27 14.52 4.86
N THR A 210 -9.76 13.35 5.22
CA THR A 210 -9.51 12.71 6.52
C THR A 210 -8.03 12.38 6.70
N ILE A 211 -7.36 11.86 5.66
CA ILE A 211 -5.91 11.64 5.70
C ILE A 211 -5.18 12.95 5.99
N ARG A 212 -5.47 14.04 5.26
CA ARG A 212 -4.80 15.34 5.44
C ARG A 212 -4.98 15.91 6.84
N GLN A 213 -6.15 15.70 7.44
CA GLN A 213 -6.45 16.19 8.78
C GLN A 213 -5.74 15.38 9.88
N PHE A 214 -5.81 14.06 9.84
CA PHE A 214 -5.33 13.22 10.95
C PHE A 214 -3.88 12.77 10.80
N ALA A 215 -3.36 12.67 9.57
CA ALA A 215 -2.01 12.19 9.34
C ALA A 215 -0.95 13.17 9.90
N PRO A 216 0.20 12.65 10.36
CA PRO A 216 1.29 13.49 10.83
C PRO A 216 1.85 14.40 9.71
N LYS A 217 2.62 15.41 10.11
CA LYS A 217 3.31 16.33 9.19
C LYS A 217 4.39 15.65 8.34
N THR A 218 4.78 14.42 8.67
CA THR A 218 5.81 13.67 7.96
C THR A 218 5.32 12.27 7.63
N LEU A 219 5.30 11.96 6.35
CA LEU A 219 4.83 10.71 5.75
C LEU A 219 5.90 10.10 4.83
N LYS A 220 7.17 10.28 5.21
CA LYS A 220 8.32 9.74 4.46
C LYS A 220 8.16 8.25 4.20
N ARG A 221 8.39 7.85 2.95
CA ARG A 221 8.35 6.44 2.51
C ARG A 221 6.99 5.76 2.61
N LYS A 222 5.92 6.55 2.67
CA LYS A 222 4.54 6.05 2.63
C LYS A 222 4.02 6.09 1.20
N THR A 223 3.15 5.15 0.89
CA THR A 223 2.26 5.23 -0.27
C THR A 223 0.87 5.67 0.20
N ILE A 224 0.25 6.60 -0.52
CA ILE A 224 -1.14 7.02 -0.30
C ILE A 224 -2.00 6.42 -1.40
N VAL A 225 -3.14 5.81 -1.05
CA VAL A 225 -4.10 5.25 -2.01
C VAL A 225 -5.48 5.83 -1.72
N VAL A 226 -6.00 6.63 -2.63
CA VAL A 226 -7.27 7.36 -2.45
C VAL A 226 -8.14 7.21 -3.68
N GLU A 227 -9.41 7.54 -3.53
CA GLU A 227 -10.36 7.60 -4.64
C GLU A 227 -9.90 8.61 -5.70
N SER A 228 -9.73 9.86 -5.30
CA SER A 228 -9.24 10.95 -6.13
C SER A 228 -8.39 11.92 -5.31
N ALA A 229 -7.63 12.79 -6.00
CA ALA A 229 -6.84 13.84 -5.36
C ALA A 229 -6.74 15.07 -6.27
N SER A 230 -6.90 16.26 -5.69
CA SER A 230 -6.63 17.54 -6.36
C SER A 230 -5.13 17.84 -6.41
N GLN A 231 -4.73 18.84 -7.20
CA GLN A 231 -3.33 19.29 -7.21
C GLN A 231 -2.88 19.82 -5.84
N ALA A 232 -3.76 20.51 -5.11
CA ALA A 232 -3.47 20.98 -3.75
C ALA A 232 -3.25 19.82 -2.76
N ASP A 233 -3.95 18.70 -2.94
CA ASP A 233 -3.71 17.50 -2.14
C ASP A 233 -2.33 16.89 -2.45
N LEU A 234 -1.97 16.81 -3.74
CA LEU A 234 -0.65 16.31 -4.15
C LEU A 234 0.48 17.17 -3.59
N ASP A 235 0.31 18.50 -3.59
CA ASP A 235 1.31 19.44 -3.06
C ASP A 235 1.48 19.28 -1.54
N ASP A 236 0.39 19.13 -0.78
CA ASP A 236 0.44 18.84 0.67
C ASP A 236 1.14 17.49 0.95
N LEU A 237 0.77 16.44 0.23
CA LEU A 237 1.39 15.12 0.40
C LEU A 237 2.88 15.12 0.03
N LYS A 238 3.26 15.87 -1.02
CA LYS A 238 4.65 16.06 -1.42
C LYS A 238 5.45 16.77 -0.33
N ALA A 239 4.90 17.84 0.24
CA ALA A 239 5.51 18.57 1.35
C ALA A 239 5.70 17.69 2.60
N ARG A 240 4.79 16.74 2.84
CA ARG A 240 4.90 15.75 3.93
C ARG A 240 5.91 14.64 3.64
N GLY A 241 6.43 14.53 2.42
CA GLY A 241 7.43 13.54 2.02
C GLY A 241 6.85 12.19 1.58
N VAL A 242 5.57 12.13 1.20
CA VAL A 242 4.97 10.91 0.60
C VAL A 242 5.76 10.51 -0.63
N ASP A 243 6.03 9.21 -0.82
CA ASP A 243 6.78 8.71 -1.98
C ASP A 243 5.85 8.54 -3.19
N ILE A 244 4.71 7.87 -3.00
CA ILE A 244 3.80 7.50 -4.09
C ILE A 244 2.36 7.85 -3.69
N VAL A 245 1.61 8.40 -4.64
CA VAL A 245 0.15 8.55 -4.56
C VAL A 245 -0.49 7.74 -5.68
N VAL A 246 -1.53 6.96 -5.34
CA VAL A 246 -2.35 6.23 -6.29
C VAL A 246 -3.78 6.77 -6.20
N THR A 247 -4.33 7.28 -7.30
CA THR A 247 -5.75 7.62 -7.41
C THR A 247 -6.49 6.54 -8.18
N LEU A 248 -7.62 6.09 -7.64
CA LEU A 248 -8.34 4.91 -8.13
C LEU A 248 -9.51 5.22 -9.06
N MET A 249 -9.92 6.48 -9.20
CA MET A 249 -10.96 6.86 -10.14
C MET A 249 -10.41 7.17 -11.54
N PRO A 250 -11.15 6.84 -12.61
CA PRO A 250 -10.78 7.22 -13.97
C PRO A 250 -10.74 8.73 -14.13
N ALA A 251 -9.87 9.19 -15.03
CA ALA A 251 -9.94 10.56 -15.52
C ALA A 251 -11.21 10.72 -16.38
N LEU A 252 -11.93 11.83 -16.22
CA LEU A 252 -13.03 12.20 -17.11
C LEU A 252 -12.55 12.95 -18.35
N ASP A 253 -11.25 13.20 -18.44
CA ASP A 253 -10.58 13.81 -19.57
C ASP A 253 -9.29 13.03 -19.87
N GLU A 254 -9.15 12.56 -21.10
CA GLU A 254 -8.01 11.75 -21.57
C GLU A 254 -6.68 12.52 -21.40
N ASP A 255 -6.71 13.85 -21.51
CA ASP A 255 -5.53 14.72 -21.42
C ASP A 255 -5.15 15.08 -19.97
N ALA A 256 -6.07 14.97 -19.00
CA ALA A 256 -5.84 15.46 -17.64
C ALA A 256 -4.84 14.61 -16.85
N GLY A 257 -4.67 13.32 -17.19
CA GLY A 257 -3.71 12.40 -16.55
C GLY A 257 -3.85 12.29 -15.02
N LEU A 258 -4.97 12.76 -14.47
CA LEU A 258 -5.27 12.94 -13.06
C LEU A 258 -6.59 12.24 -12.75
N GLY A 259 -6.57 11.28 -11.83
CA GLY A 259 -7.81 10.83 -11.17
C GLY A 259 -8.25 11.88 -10.14
N GLN A 260 -8.66 13.06 -10.61
CA GLN A 260 -9.08 14.18 -9.75
C GLN A 260 -10.59 14.17 -9.45
N TRP A 261 -11.39 13.50 -10.30
CA TRP A 261 -12.82 13.36 -10.09
C TRP A 261 -13.16 12.26 -9.10
N SER A 262 -14.05 12.57 -8.17
CA SER A 262 -14.56 11.61 -7.20
C SER A 262 -15.45 10.56 -7.86
N ALA A 263 -15.68 9.44 -7.18
CA ALA A 263 -16.62 8.41 -7.55
C ALA A 263 -18.05 8.97 -7.74
N ALA A 264 -18.44 10.00 -6.99
CA ALA A 264 -19.74 10.67 -7.19
C ALA A 264 -19.80 11.38 -8.55
N ALA A 265 -18.73 12.10 -8.93
CA ALA A 265 -18.64 12.76 -10.23
C ALA A 265 -18.56 11.75 -11.39
N VAL A 266 -17.78 10.67 -11.22
CA VAL A 266 -17.69 9.58 -12.19
C VAL A 266 -19.04 8.87 -12.34
N GLU A 267 -19.74 8.59 -11.24
CA GLU A 267 -21.08 8.02 -11.28
C GLU A 267 -22.06 8.94 -12.01
N ALA A 268 -22.03 10.25 -11.74
CA ALA A 268 -22.90 11.20 -12.44
C ALA A 268 -22.57 11.30 -13.94
N ALA A 269 -21.30 11.25 -14.32
CA ALA A 269 -20.90 11.19 -15.73
C ALA A 269 -21.45 9.92 -16.42
N LEU A 270 -21.26 8.75 -15.80
CA LEU A 270 -21.83 7.49 -16.30
C LEU A 270 -23.37 7.55 -16.34
N THR A 271 -23.99 8.15 -15.34
CA THR A 271 -25.44 8.38 -15.27
C THR A 271 -25.90 9.22 -16.46
N ALA A 272 -25.25 10.35 -16.75
CA ALA A 272 -25.62 11.24 -17.85
C ALA A 272 -25.37 10.62 -19.24
N LEU A 273 -24.37 9.76 -19.37
CA LEU A 273 -23.96 9.11 -20.62
C LEU A 273 -24.58 7.71 -20.83
N ARG A 274 -25.47 7.26 -19.92
CA ARG A 274 -26.08 5.94 -20.03
C ARG A 274 -26.89 5.79 -21.32
N PRO A 275 -26.80 4.66 -22.05
CA PRO A 275 -27.53 4.46 -23.29
C PRO A 275 -29.05 4.50 -23.13
N ASP A 276 -29.55 3.91 -22.03
CA ASP A 276 -30.96 3.88 -21.68
C ASP A 276 -31.19 4.76 -20.45
N THR A 277 -31.84 5.91 -20.66
CA THR A 277 -32.13 6.86 -19.57
C THR A 277 -33.15 6.31 -18.58
N ASP A 278 -33.97 5.34 -18.95
CA ASP A 278 -34.99 4.76 -18.08
C ASP A 278 -34.46 3.54 -17.30
N ALA A 279 -33.25 3.07 -17.61
CA ALA A 279 -32.62 1.97 -16.91
C ALA A 279 -32.41 2.29 -15.41
N PRO A 280 -32.67 1.31 -14.51
CA PRO A 280 -32.47 1.51 -13.08
C PRO A 280 -31.00 1.79 -12.75
N LEU A 281 -30.74 2.72 -11.83
CA LEU A 281 -29.39 3.01 -11.38
C LEU A 281 -28.93 1.94 -10.37
N ASN A 282 -28.26 0.92 -10.88
CA ASN A 282 -27.75 -0.20 -10.09
C ASN A 282 -26.38 -0.66 -10.63
N GLU A 283 -25.77 -1.65 -9.95
CA GLU A 283 -24.44 -2.16 -10.34
C GLU A 283 -24.42 -2.71 -11.77
N ASP A 284 -25.49 -3.39 -12.21
CA ASP A 284 -25.56 -4.02 -13.54
C ASP A 284 -25.56 -2.97 -14.66
N THR A 285 -26.32 -1.87 -14.49
CA THR A 285 -26.39 -0.77 -15.46
C THR A 285 -25.03 -0.13 -15.71
N TYR A 286 -24.21 0.05 -14.66
CA TYR A 286 -22.88 0.64 -14.82
C TYR A 286 -21.80 -0.38 -15.17
N LEU A 287 -22.01 -1.68 -14.90
CA LEU A 287 -20.97 -2.69 -15.10
C LEU A 287 -20.49 -2.72 -16.55
N ASP A 288 -21.41 -2.71 -17.51
CA ASP A 288 -21.08 -2.71 -18.94
C ASP A 288 -20.38 -1.43 -19.35
N MET A 289 -20.81 -0.28 -18.82
CA MET A 289 -20.15 1.00 -19.09
C MET A 289 -18.72 0.99 -18.55
N MET A 290 -18.53 0.56 -17.29
CA MET A 290 -17.22 0.47 -16.64
C MET A 290 -16.29 -0.55 -17.31
N ALA A 291 -16.82 -1.68 -17.79
CA ALA A 291 -16.04 -2.71 -18.49
C ALA A 291 -15.50 -2.22 -19.83
N ASN A 292 -16.20 -1.29 -20.48
CA ASN A 292 -15.79 -0.68 -21.74
C ASN A 292 -14.91 0.58 -21.56
N LEU A 293 -14.62 1.01 -20.32
CA LEU A 293 -13.70 2.10 -20.08
C LEU A 293 -12.26 1.65 -20.34
N GLU A 294 -11.59 2.30 -21.29
CA GLU A 294 -10.13 2.24 -21.42
C GLU A 294 -9.50 3.26 -20.46
N TRP A 295 -9.13 2.81 -19.27
CA TRP A 295 -8.54 3.70 -18.26
C TRP A 295 -7.47 3.00 -17.42
N THR A 296 -6.65 3.81 -16.76
CA THR A 296 -5.69 3.35 -15.76
C THR A 296 -5.73 4.25 -14.53
N PRO A 297 -5.50 3.70 -13.32
CA PRO A 297 -5.33 4.52 -12.12
C PRO A 297 -4.05 5.35 -12.26
N ALA A 298 -4.07 6.59 -11.75
CA ALA A 298 -2.88 7.42 -11.79
C ALA A 298 -1.93 7.01 -10.66
N ILE A 299 -0.71 6.59 -11.00
CA ILE A 299 0.38 6.33 -10.05
C ILE A 299 1.39 7.47 -10.17
N ARG A 300 1.48 8.30 -9.13
CA ARG A 300 2.36 9.48 -9.10
C ARG A 300 3.46 9.28 -8.08
N THR A 301 4.71 9.36 -8.51
CA THR A 301 5.82 9.50 -7.57
C THR A 301 6.04 10.97 -7.24
N LEU A 302 5.98 11.30 -5.96
CA LEU A 302 6.16 12.67 -5.47
C LEU A 302 7.60 12.97 -5.04
N GLN A 303 8.42 11.95 -4.82
CA GLN A 303 9.87 12.05 -4.54
C GLN A 303 10.67 11.33 -5.66
N PRO A 304 10.99 12.01 -6.77
CA PRO A 304 11.69 11.42 -7.91
C PRO A 304 13.02 10.75 -7.55
N GLU A 305 13.71 11.28 -6.54
CA GLU A 305 14.98 10.74 -6.03
C GLU A 305 14.86 9.32 -5.45
N ASN A 306 13.65 8.82 -5.22
CA ASN A 306 13.36 7.50 -4.67
C ASN A 306 12.91 6.47 -5.73
N VAL A 307 12.72 6.87 -7.00
CA VAL A 307 12.14 6.04 -8.08
C VAL A 307 13.11 4.94 -8.56
N ASP A 308 14.39 5.27 -8.74
CA ASP A 308 15.38 4.37 -9.33
C ASP A 308 16.29 3.71 -8.28
N ILE A 309 15.69 3.20 -7.19
CA ILE A 309 16.44 2.46 -6.19
C ILE A 309 16.09 0.98 -6.28
N ASN A 310 17.03 0.19 -6.81
CA ASN A 310 16.93 -1.26 -6.81
C ASN A 310 17.12 -1.79 -5.39
N ARG A 311 16.10 -2.45 -4.86
CA ARG A 311 16.13 -2.97 -3.49
C ARG A 311 16.45 -4.46 -3.46
N PHE A 312 17.32 -4.84 -2.54
CA PHE A 312 17.65 -6.23 -2.25
C PHE A 312 17.53 -6.51 -0.75
N ALA A 313 17.52 -7.78 -0.41
CA ALA A 313 17.59 -8.25 0.96
C ALA A 313 18.72 -9.26 1.14
N PHE A 314 19.19 -9.39 2.36
CA PHE A 314 20.19 -10.38 2.73
C PHE A 314 19.85 -10.95 4.10
N VAL A 315 19.89 -12.28 4.23
CA VAL A 315 19.61 -12.96 5.49
C VAL A 315 20.88 -13.53 6.08
N ILE A 316 21.13 -13.22 7.35
CA ILE A 316 22.22 -13.76 8.14
C ILE A 316 21.67 -14.50 9.37
N HIS A 317 22.57 -15.09 10.14
CA HIS A 317 22.25 -15.72 11.41
C HIS A 317 23.43 -15.55 12.38
N PRO A 318 23.21 -15.61 13.71
CA PRO A 318 24.30 -15.62 14.67
C PRO A 318 25.16 -16.88 14.47
N LEU A 319 26.48 -16.71 14.40
CA LEU A 319 27.42 -17.84 14.30
C LEU A 319 27.56 -18.59 15.63
N ASN A 320 27.34 -17.89 16.74
CA ASN A 320 27.31 -18.41 18.10
C ASN A 320 26.42 -17.53 18.98
N VAL A 321 26.12 -18.00 20.20
CA VAL A 321 25.25 -17.29 21.15
C VAL A 321 25.79 -15.92 21.57
N GLY A 322 27.11 -15.70 21.50
CA GLY A 322 27.75 -14.42 21.79
C GLY A 322 27.25 -13.28 20.89
N PHE A 323 26.89 -13.57 19.63
CA PHE A 323 26.28 -12.58 18.74
C PHE A 323 24.89 -12.13 19.23
N ILE A 324 24.12 -13.05 19.83
CA ILE A 324 22.81 -12.75 20.41
C ILE A 324 23.00 -11.85 21.62
N HIS A 325 23.91 -12.22 22.52
CA HIS A 325 24.25 -11.44 23.72
C HIS A 325 24.77 -10.03 23.41
N ASN A 326 25.44 -9.83 22.29
CA ASN A 326 26.00 -8.52 21.93
C ASN A 326 25.01 -7.63 21.18
N HIS A 327 23.89 -8.18 20.72
CA HIS A 327 22.85 -7.39 20.07
C HIS A 327 22.18 -6.43 21.06
N ARG A 328 22.05 -5.14 20.70
CA ARG A 328 21.57 -4.06 21.58
C ARG A 328 20.29 -4.41 22.36
N ALA A 329 19.31 -5.04 21.71
CA ALA A 329 18.04 -5.42 22.32
C ALA A 329 18.11 -6.65 23.26
N PHE A 330 19.16 -7.47 23.14
CA PHE A 330 19.31 -8.74 23.86
C PHE A 330 20.52 -8.75 24.79
N ARG A 331 21.14 -7.59 25.07
CA ARG A 331 22.31 -7.51 25.96
C ARG A 331 22.09 -8.09 27.35
N TRP A 332 20.86 -8.01 27.84
CA TRP A 332 20.45 -8.56 29.14
C TRP A 332 20.52 -10.10 29.19
N THR A 333 20.52 -10.78 28.05
CA THR A 333 20.62 -12.25 27.98
C THR A 333 21.98 -12.79 28.43
N LYS A 334 23.00 -11.93 28.58
CA LYS A 334 24.33 -12.29 29.11
C LYS A 334 24.29 -12.88 30.52
N TYR A 335 23.20 -12.65 31.25
CA TYR A 335 23.00 -13.17 32.60
C TYR A 335 22.21 -14.49 32.63
N LEU A 336 21.81 -15.01 31.46
CA LEU A 336 21.07 -16.26 31.32
C LEU A 336 21.96 -17.38 30.77
N PRO A 337 21.64 -18.65 31.04
CA PRO A 337 22.35 -19.78 30.44
C PRO A 337 22.25 -19.80 28.91
N ASP A 338 23.40 -19.94 28.24
CA ASP A 338 23.53 -19.95 26.77
C ASP A 338 22.57 -20.95 26.09
N SER A 339 22.39 -22.13 26.66
CA SER A 339 21.51 -23.17 26.10
C SER A 339 20.05 -22.73 26.03
N ILE A 340 19.58 -21.99 27.04
CA ILE A 340 18.22 -21.45 27.09
C ILE A 340 18.10 -20.29 26.11
N VAL A 341 19.08 -19.38 26.11
CA VAL A 341 19.10 -18.22 25.20
C VAL A 341 19.08 -18.67 23.76
N GLU A 342 19.94 -19.62 23.39
CA GLU A 342 20.03 -20.15 22.03
C GLU A 342 18.74 -20.86 21.61
N ALA A 343 18.15 -21.68 22.49
CA ALA A 343 16.90 -22.39 22.21
C ALA A 343 15.72 -21.42 22.04
N VAL A 344 15.58 -20.42 22.91
CA VAL A 344 14.49 -19.43 22.83
C VAL A 344 14.69 -18.51 21.63
N ALA A 345 15.92 -18.04 21.39
CA ALA A 345 16.24 -17.17 20.28
C ALA A 345 15.93 -17.82 18.93
N ALA A 346 16.11 -19.14 18.81
CA ALA A 346 15.75 -19.87 17.60
C ALA A 346 14.26 -19.71 17.22
N TYR A 347 13.35 -19.42 18.15
CA TYR A 347 11.92 -19.18 17.87
C TYR A 347 11.56 -17.71 17.61
N ILE A 348 12.51 -16.79 17.77
CA ILE A 348 12.27 -15.37 17.48
C ILE A 348 12.10 -15.21 15.96
N PRO A 349 11.04 -14.50 15.49
CA PRO A 349 10.88 -14.17 14.08
C PRO A 349 12.09 -13.40 13.53
N PRO A 350 12.34 -13.46 12.20
CA PRO A 350 13.45 -12.73 11.60
C PRO A 350 13.46 -11.25 11.99
N LEU A 351 14.63 -10.75 12.36
CA LEU A 351 14.81 -9.38 12.84
C LEU A 351 15.44 -8.53 11.75
N THR A 352 14.92 -7.32 11.53
CA THR A 352 15.62 -6.33 10.70
C THR A 352 16.79 -5.77 11.49
N ILE A 353 18.02 -6.03 11.04
CA ILE A 353 19.25 -5.60 11.70
C ILE A 353 19.66 -4.22 11.23
N SER A 354 19.70 -4.01 9.92
CA SER A 354 20.14 -2.75 9.33
C SER A 354 19.55 -2.53 7.95
N ARG A 355 19.67 -1.28 7.49
CA ARG A 355 19.43 -0.89 6.11
C ARG A 355 20.77 -0.46 5.51
N ILE A 356 21.07 -0.96 4.32
CA ILE A 356 22.24 -0.61 3.54
C ILE A 356 21.79 0.49 2.57
N THR A 357 22.46 1.64 2.60
CA THR A 357 22.16 2.80 1.76
C THR A 357 23.44 3.34 1.16
N GLY A 358 23.32 4.17 0.11
CA GLY A 358 24.47 4.85 -0.51
C GLY A 358 25.20 4.00 -1.56
N GLY A 359 24.73 2.78 -1.85
CA GLY A 359 25.26 2.00 -2.96
C GLY A 359 24.83 2.60 -4.29
N GLN A 360 25.80 2.82 -5.17
CA GLN A 360 25.57 3.29 -6.54
C GLN A 360 26.56 2.61 -7.47
N SER A 361 26.07 2.13 -8.61
CA SER A 361 26.92 1.61 -9.68
C SER A 361 27.76 2.75 -10.27
N PRO A 362 29.09 2.66 -10.28
CA PRO A 362 29.94 3.69 -10.89
C PRO A 362 29.79 3.74 -12.41
N THR A 363 29.36 2.63 -13.03
CA THR A 363 29.22 2.52 -14.49
C THR A 363 27.87 2.99 -14.98
N THR A 364 26.79 2.66 -14.27
CA THR A 364 25.41 2.93 -14.72
C THR A 364 24.71 4.02 -13.92
N GLY A 365 25.28 4.49 -12.81
CA GLY A 365 24.63 5.42 -11.89
C GLY A 365 23.44 4.83 -11.11
N GLN A 366 23.07 3.56 -11.35
CA GLN A 366 21.96 2.88 -10.70
C GLN A 366 22.19 2.81 -9.18
N ARG A 367 21.23 3.31 -8.41
CA ARG A 367 21.27 3.26 -6.94
C ARG A 367 20.69 1.96 -6.42
N ILE A 368 21.21 1.49 -5.30
CA ILE A 368 20.74 0.31 -4.58
C ILE A 368 20.50 0.59 -3.10
N GLU A 369 19.54 -0.12 -2.54
CA GLU A 369 19.33 -0.18 -1.10
C GLU A 369 19.12 -1.63 -0.65
N GLY A 370 19.71 -1.98 0.49
CA GLY A 370 19.66 -3.33 1.04
C GLY A 370 18.93 -3.38 2.37
N HIS A 371 18.29 -4.51 2.64
CA HIS A 371 17.77 -4.84 3.97
C HIS A 371 18.47 -6.07 4.53
N LEU A 372 19.11 -5.91 5.69
CA LEU A 372 19.75 -7.02 6.39
C LEU A 372 18.80 -7.59 7.43
N PHE A 373 18.49 -8.86 7.31
CA PHE A 373 17.70 -9.61 8.27
C PHE A 373 18.58 -10.63 9.00
N SER A 374 18.31 -10.89 10.28
CA SER A 374 18.92 -12.00 11.01
C SER A 374 17.85 -12.98 11.46
N LEU A 375 18.09 -14.27 11.22
CA LEU A 375 17.43 -15.33 11.96
C LEU A 375 17.95 -15.34 13.41
N GLY A 376 17.13 -15.80 14.35
CA GLY A 376 17.55 -15.98 15.74
C GLY A 376 18.25 -17.32 16.01
N ALA A 377 18.27 -18.23 15.03
CA ALA A 377 18.84 -19.57 15.17
C ALA A 377 20.33 -19.60 14.82
N THR A 378 21.14 -20.27 15.63
CA THR A 378 22.55 -20.58 15.34
C THR A 378 22.68 -21.82 14.44
N PRO A 379 23.86 -22.13 13.86
CA PRO A 379 24.08 -23.39 13.16
C PRO A 379 23.68 -24.62 13.98
N ARG A 380 24.04 -24.64 15.27
CA ARG A 380 23.69 -25.75 16.16
C ARG A 380 22.18 -25.93 16.28
N GLN A 381 21.41 -24.84 16.45
CA GLN A 381 19.95 -24.93 16.50
C GLN A 381 19.35 -25.29 15.13
N MET A 382 19.86 -24.72 14.04
CA MET A 382 19.40 -25.04 12.69
C MET A 382 19.67 -26.50 12.28
N MET A 383 20.71 -27.14 12.81
CA MET A 383 20.95 -28.58 12.60
C MET A 383 20.11 -29.46 13.54
N ARG A 384 19.85 -28.98 14.76
CA ARG A 384 19.03 -29.68 15.74
C ARG A 384 17.56 -29.72 15.32
N HIS A 385 17.09 -28.65 14.68
CA HIS A 385 15.78 -28.58 14.07
C HIS A 385 15.87 -29.06 12.60
N GLY A 386 14.89 -29.79 12.10
CA GLY A 386 14.89 -30.21 10.69
C GLY A 386 14.81 -29.01 9.72
N GLU A 387 15.09 -29.24 8.43
CA GLU A 387 15.19 -28.19 7.40
C GLU A 387 13.97 -27.28 7.33
N ARG A 388 12.76 -27.84 7.49
CA ARG A 388 11.49 -27.09 7.48
C ARG A 388 11.46 -25.94 8.48
N PHE A 389 12.06 -26.12 9.66
CA PHE A 389 12.14 -25.08 10.69
C PHE A 389 12.88 -23.84 10.19
N THR A 390 13.96 -24.04 9.45
CA THR A 390 14.76 -22.97 8.87
C THR A 390 14.04 -22.37 7.66
N TYR A 391 13.41 -23.19 6.81
CA TYR A 391 12.61 -22.73 5.67
C TYR A 391 11.46 -21.83 6.08
N ASP A 392 10.70 -22.18 7.11
CA ASP A 392 9.58 -21.34 7.57
C ASP A 392 10.05 -19.95 8.00
N ARG A 393 11.26 -19.85 8.57
CA ARG A 393 11.86 -18.56 8.97
C ARG A 393 12.43 -17.79 7.79
N LEU A 394 13.06 -18.47 6.84
CA LEU A 394 13.53 -17.87 5.60
C LEU A 394 12.36 -17.33 4.78
N ARG A 395 11.25 -18.06 4.73
CA ARG A 395 9.98 -17.60 4.15
C ARG A 395 9.47 -16.34 4.84
N LEU A 396 9.46 -16.28 6.18
CA LEU A 396 9.10 -15.05 6.89
C LEU A 396 10.05 -13.88 6.56
N ALA A 397 11.35 -14.14 6.42
CA ALA A 397 12.32 -13.11 6.01
C ALA A 397 12.07 -12.64 4.57
N ALA A 398 11.73 -13.55 3.66
CA ALA A 398 11.35 -13.22 2.28
C ALA A 398 10.11 -12.32 2.24
N GLN A 399 9.07 -12.66 3.02
CA GLN A 399 7.87 -11.83 3.14
C GLN A 399 8.16 -10.44 3.72
N MET A 400 9.10 -10.35 4.67
CA MET A 400 9.56 -9.06 5.20
C MET A 400 10.36 -8.25 4.16
N ALA A 401 11.12 -8.93 3.30
CA ALA A 401 11.88 -8.34 2.20
C ALA A 401 10.95 -7.82 1.09
N GLU A 402 9.96 -8.61 0.68
CA GLU A 402 8.89 -8.26 -0.26
C GLU A 402 8.17 -6.98 0.17
N ARG A 403 7.72 -6.93 1.44
CA ARG A 403 7.08 -5.73 1.98
C ARG A 403 7.97 -4.49 1.87
N LYS A 404 9.28 -4.66 2.00
CA LYS A 404 10.25 -3.57 1.86
C LYS A 404 10.62 -3.26 0.40
N GLY A 405 9.99 -3.94 -0.56
CA GLY A 405 10.17 -3.75 -1.99
C GLY A 405 11.44 -4.38 -2.55
N ALA A 406 12.09 -5.28 -1.81
CA ALA A 406 13.24 -6.02 -2.31
C ALA A 406 12.79 -6.97 -3.42
N ARG A 407 13.55 -7.04 -4.52
CA ARG A 407 13.27 -7.95 -5.65
C ARG A 407 14.04 -9.26 -5.56
N ILE A 408 15.13 -9.26 -4.80
CA ILE A 408 15.99 -10.42 -4.59
C ILE A 408 16.42 -10.50 -3.13
N MET A 409 16.52 -11.71 -2.59
CA MET A 409 17.05 -12.00 -1.27
C MET A 409 18.21 -12.99 -1.36
N GLY A 410 19.37 -12.58 -0.84
CA GLY A 410 20.53 -13.46 -0.68
C GLY A 410 20.47 -14.24 0.64
N LEU A 411 20.82 -15.52 0.56
CA LEU A 411 20.95 -16.41 1.70
C LEU A 411 22.41 -16.47 2.16
N GLY A 412 22.68 -15.96 3.36
CA GLY A 412 24.03 -15.89 3.92
C GLY A 412 24.41 -17.10 4.76
N ALA A 413 25.68 -17.49 4.64
CA ALA A 413 26.33 -18.49 5.50
C ALA A 413 25.52 -19.79 5.60
N PHE A 414 25.23 -20.27 6.81
CA PHE A 414 24.61 -21.57 7.01
C PHE A 414 23.17 -21.63 6.46
N THR A 415 22.52 -20.49 6.20
CA THR A 415 21.17 -20.47 5.60
C THR A 415 21.13 -20.91 4.13
N SER A 416 22.25 -20.85 3.41
CA SER A 416 22.36 -21.39 2.04
C SER A 416 22.87 -22.83 2.01
N VAL A 417 23.30 -23.38 3.15
CA VAL A 417 23.84 -24.74 3.29
C VAL A 417 22.79 -25.70 3.83
N VAL A 418 21.86 -25.23 4.66
CA VAL A 418 20.78 -26.06 5.21
C VAL A 418 19.78 -26.43 4.12
N GLY A 419 19.63 -27.74 3.89
CA GLY A 419 18.73 -28.34 2.92
C GLY A 419 19.16 -28.15 1.47
N ASP A 420 18.23 -27.72 0.62
CA ASP A 420 18.32 -27.65 -0.84
C ASP A 420 18.89 -26.32 -1.40
N ALA A 421 19.74 -25.63 -0.64
CA ALA A 421 20.33 -24.33 -1.01
C ALA A 421 19.30 -23.22 -1.33
N GLY A 422 18.08 -23.33 -0.78
CA GLY A 422 17.04 -22.32 -0.88
C GLY A 422 16.06 -22.53 -2.03
N ILE A 423 16.08 -23.68 -2.72
CA ILE A 423 15.13 -24.01 -3.80
C ILE A 423 13.70 -24.02 -3.27
N THR A 424 13.45 -24.67 -2.13
CA THR A 424 12.14 -24.69 -1.47
C THR A 424 11.67 -23.29 -1.12
N VAL A 425 12.57 -22.45 -0.58
CA VAL A 425 12.25 -21.04 -0.25
C VAL A 425 11.95 -20.24 -1.52
N ALA A 426 12.66 -20.48 -2.61
CA ALA A 426 12.45 -19.82 -3.90
C ALA A 426 11.09 -20.17 -4.52
N HIS A 427 10.60 -21.39 -4.33
CA HIS A 427 9.26 -21.79 -4.77
C HIS A 427 8.14 -21.23 -3.87
N GLU A 428 8.41 -20.99 -2.59
CA GLU A 428 7.42 -20.50 -1.62
C GLU A 428 7.41 -18.97 -1.46
N ALA A 429 8.37 -18.26 -2.04
CA ALA A 429 8.52 -16.81 -1.96
C ALA A 429 8.16 -16.11 -3.27
N ASP A 430 7.65 -14.89 -3.18
CA ASP A 430 7.28 -14.07 -4.36
C ASP A 430 8.49 -13.22 -4.85
N ILE A 431 9.66 -13.38 -4.22
CA ILE A 431 10.93 -12.73 -4.61
C ILE A 431 11.98 -13.73 -5.03
N ALA A 432 12.91 -13.28 -5.88
CA ALA A 432 14.04 -14.09 -6.29
C ALA A 432 14.92 -14.44 -5.09
N ILE A 433 15.33 -15.70 -4.98
CA ILE A 433 16.24 -16.19 -3.94
C ILE A 433 17.57 -16.57 -4.59
N THR A 434 18.67 -16.21 -3.95
CA THR A 434 20.01 -16.62 -4.39
C THR A 434 20.87 -17.08 -3.21
N SER A 435 21.66 -18.13 -3.44
CA SER A 435 22.69 -18.58 -2.51
C SER A 435 23.97 -17.73 -2.60
N GLY A 436 24.14 -16.95 -3.67
CA GLY A 436 25.34 -16.16 -3.94
C GLY A 436 26.57 -16.98 -4.36
N ASN A 437 26.48 -18.32 -4.43
CA ASN A 437 27.63 -19.20 -4.64
C ASN A 437 28.40 -18.90 -5.93
N SER A 438 27.72 -18.58 -7.03
CA SER A 438 28.39 -18.26 -8.30
C SER A 438 29.29 -17.03 -8.20
N LEU A 439 28.84 -15.98 -7.49
CA LEU A 439 29.64 -14.79 -7.24
C LEU A 439 30.81 -15.12 -6.30
N THR A 440 30.59 -15.95 -5.28
CA THR A 440 31.65 -16.41 -4.37
C THR A 440 32.73 -17.18 -5.12
N VAL A 441 32.37 -18.08 -6.05
CA VAL A 441 33.34 -18.81 -6.89
C VAL A 441 34.19 -17.84 -7.70
N ALA A 442 33.55 -16.94 -8.47
CA ALA A 442 34.24 -15.99 -9.32
C ALA A 442 35.19 -15.07 -8.52
N ALA A 443 34.70 -14.52 -7.40
CA ALA A 443 35.49 -13.68 -6.51
C ALA A 443 36.65 -14.44 -5.87
N THR A 444 36.44 -15.71 -5.48
CA THR A 444 37.49 -16.55 -4.90
C THR A 444 38.63 -16.79 -5.89
N LEU A 445 38.29 -17.17 -7.12
CA LEU A 445 39.28 -17.42 -8.17
C LEU A 445 40.02 -16.15 -8.58
N GLU A 446 39.33 -15.03 -8.75
CA GLU A 446 39.97 -13.76 -9.07
C GLU A 446 40.86 -13.28 -7.91
N ALA A 447 40.41 -13.37 -6.66
CA ALA A 447 41.22 -13.02 -5.49
C ALA A 447 42.49 -13.89 -5.39
N ALA A 448 42.38 -15.20 -5.63
CA ALA A 448 43.52 -16.11 -5.64
C ALA A 448 44.52 -15.76 -6.76
N LYS A 449 44.01 -15.49 -7.97
CA LYS A 449 44.82 -15.02 -9.11
C LYS A 449 45.58 -13.73 -8.77
N GLN A 450 44.88 -12.71 -8.24
CA GLN A 450 45.50 -11.44 -7.87
C GLN A 450 46.55 -11.63 -6.76
N ALA A 451 46.28 -12.49 -5.78
CA ALA A 451 47.26 -12.81 -4.73
C ALA A 451 48.55 -13.40 -5.30
N VAL A 452 48.44 -14.36 -6.23
CA VAL A 452 49.60 -15.02 -6.85
C VAL A 452 50.39 -14.04 -7.74
N ILE A 453 49.70 -13.18 -8.51
CA ILE A 453 50.36 -12.08 -9.27
C ILE A 453 51.13 -11.16 -8.33
N ASN A 454 50.51 -10.74 -7.21
CA ASN A 454 51.13 -9.86 -6.23
C ASN A 454 52.34 -10.50 -5.52
N MET A 455 52.42 -11.84 -5.49
CA MET A 455 53.59 -12.58 -5.01
C MET A 455 54.72 -12.69 -6.05
N GLY A 456 54.57 -12.08 -7.23
CA GLY A 456 55.59 -12.01 -8.27
C GLY A 456 55.47 -13.07 -9.36
N ALA A 457 54.38 -13.85 -9.39
CA ALA A 457 54.16 -14.81 -10.46
C ALA A 457 53.77 -14.11 -11.77
N THR A 458 54.48 -14.43 -12.85
CA THR A 458 54.22 -13.89 -14.19
C THR A 458 53.49 -14.88 -15.11
N ASP A 459 53.52 -16.17 -14.78
CA ASP A 459 52.86 -17.26 -15.51
C ASP A 459 51.96 -18.06 -14.57
N LEU A 460 50.65 -17.80 -14.64
CA LEU A 460 49.63 -18.44 -13.80
C LEU A 460 49.27 -19.86 -14.24
N THR A 461 49.80 -20.33 -15.37
CA THR A 461 49.58 -21.71 -15.83
C THR A 461 50.45 -22.72 -15.08
N LYS A 462 51.45 -22.24 -14.32
CA LYS A 462 52.38 -23.06 -13.57
C LYS A 462 52.12 -22.93 -12.06
N GLY A 463 51.83 -24.06 -11.42
CA GLY A 463 51.64 -24.11 -9.99
C GLY A 463 50.84 -25.33 -9.56
N LYS A 464 50.64 -25.46 -8.26
CA LYS A 464 49.71 -26.44 -7.67
C LYS A 464 48.75 -25.67 -6.77
N VAL A 465 47.46 -25.92 -6.95
CA VAL A 465 46.40 -25.37 -6.11
C VAL A 465 45.78 -26.52 -5.33
N MET A 466 45.55 -26.31 -4.04
CA MET A 466 44.82 -27.24 -3.17
C MET A 466 43.49 -26.59 -2.77
N ILE A 467 42.39 -27.29 -3.02
CA ILE A 467 41.03 -26.83 -2.67
C ILE A 467 40.51 -27.69 -1.52
N ILE A 468 40.41 -27.09 -0.33
CA ILE A 468 39.82 -27.75 0.84
C ILE A 468 38.30 -27.60 0.75
N GLY A 469 37.58 -28.72 0.73
CA GLY A 469 36.13 -28.73 0.49
C GLY A 469 35.74 -28.82 -1.00
N ALA A 470 36.60 -29.41 -1.84
CA ALA A 470 36.40 -29.55 -3.29
C ALA A 470 35.10 -30.25 -3.72
N THR A 471 34.44 -31.01 -2.84
CA THR A 471 33.15 -31.66 -3.12
C THR A 471 31.94 -30.77 -2.84
N GLY A 472 32.12 -29.63 -2.18
CA GLY A 472 31.05 -28.68 -1.91
C GLY A 472 30.58 -27.93 -3.17
N SER A 473 29.43 -27.25 -3.08
CA SER A 473 28.84 -26.50 -4.19
C SER A 473 29.78 -25.41 -4.76
N ILE A 474 30.55 -24.74 -3.91
CA ILE A 474 31.55 -23.75 -4.32
C ILE A 474 32.85 -24.44 -4.76
N GLY A 475 33.40 -25.32 -3.91
CA GLY A 475 34.69 -25.95 -4.12
C GLY A 475 34.77 -26.78 -5.40
N SER A 476 33.67 -27.46 -5.77
CA SER A 476 33.61 -28.28 -6.98
C SER A 476 33.67 -27.44 -8.26
N VAL A 477 33.10 -26.24 -8.24
CA VAL A 477 33.20 -25.30 -9.37
C VAL A 477 34.57 -24.65 -9.40
N CYS A 478 35.13 -24.26 -8.24
CA CYS A 478 36.51 -23.75 -8.18
C CYS A 478 37.56 -24.77 -8.65
N SER A 479 37.25 -26.06 -8.58
CA SER A 479 38.16 -27.14 -9.01
C SER A 479 38.11 -27.43 -10.52
N ARG A 480 37.09 -26.93 -11.21
CA ARG A 480 36.92 -27.04 -12.66
C ARG A 480 37.53 -25.82 -13.33
#